data_AF-A0A0S8HI41-F1
#
_entry.id   AF-A0A0S8HI41-F1
#
_cell.length_a   1.000
_cell.length_b   1.000
_cell.length_c   1.000
_cell.angle_alpha   90.00
_cell.angle_beta   90.00
_cell.angle_gamma   90.00
#
_symmetry.space_group_name_H-M   'P 1'
#
loop_
_entity.id
_entity.type
_entity.pdbx_description
1 polymer ?
#
loop_
_entity_poly.entity_id
_entity_poly.type
_entity_poly.pdbx_seq_one_letter_code
_entity_poly.pdbx_strand_id
1 'polypeptide(L)'
;MNRLFAIARNAFFETIRQPIYGVLIFLTFLVLVLDVPLSGWTMGAGQAEYKKTDQQMLVNLGLSTLLVSGLLVSAFSAAGVLSREIEDRTVLTVVSKPVPRAVLVLGKYVGVAAALAVAYYLCSLAFLMTVRHGVMPTVSDKLDLPVIVLGSSALVAAILAGLFCNYFFSWNFASASVAAGAILLGAAMAVIAVVGKGWQIVSFGQDISLELLKAMLVGLFCVLVFAAVAIAASTRLGWFLTLLVCFGFFLAGSMSQFLFQRWAAQSPLARAAYRVWPNFSFFYTMDALMQERPIPLTYVGLTGGYALCQILAILALGMALFQRRELESVTGGAPLGVSILAGLGRAAGLVCAFAGLVVFSGFQGLASVAYGLGLVGLGVVWWYFWGWFGRGLKWTYYLALVVTAAAVLGGVAAVVRSLLRPDARPPLSLAGIALTAGAACLLILLLPVTRHHFSILPRSQRVHGATASR
;
A
#
# COMPACT_ATOMS: atom_id res chain seq x y z
N MET A 1 3.98 28.19 -9.94
CA MET A 1 3.21 27.10 -9.29
C MET A 1 3.94 25.79 -9.53
N ASN A 2 4.39 25.10 -8.48
CA ASN A 2 5.17 23.86 -8.61
C ASN A 2 4.40 22.79 -9.39
N ARG A 3 5.03 22.19 -10.42
CA ARG A 3 4.41 21.16 -11.29
C ARG A 3 3.79 20.00 -10.48
N LEU A 4 4.41 19.64 -9.35
CA LEU A 4 3.91 18.63 -8.41
C LEU A 4 2.50 18.97 -7.88
N PHE A 5 2.29 20.21 -7.44
CA PHE A 5 1.02 20.64 -6.86
C PHE A 5 -0.12 20.65 -7.90
N ALA A 6 0.18 21.06 -9.14
CA ALA A 6 -0.80 21.02 -10.22
C ALA A 6 -1.26 19.58 -10.54
N ILE A 7 -0.31 18.63 -10.59
CA ILE A 7 -0.62 17.21 -10.81
C ILE A 7 -1.42 16.66 -9.62
N ALA A 8 -1.01 16.95 -8.39
CA ALA A 8 -1.70 16.49 -7.19
C ALA A 8 -3.14 17.03 -7.11
N ARG A 9 -3.34 18.32 -7.39
CA ARG A 9 -4.67 18.94 -7.40
C ARG A 9 -5.59 18.31 -8.45
N ASN A 10 -5.07 18.05 -9.64
CA ASN A 10 -5.86 17.39 -10.69
C ASN A 10 -6.22 15.95 -10.30
N ALA A 11 -5.24 15.16 -9.83
CA ALA A 11 -5.47 13.80 -9.38
C ALA A 11 -6.47 13.72 -8.21
N PHE A 12 -6.46 14.69 -7.30
CA PHE A 12 -7.42 14.80 -6.20
C PHE A 12 -8.86 14.99 -6.73
N PHE A 13 -9.09 15.97 -7.60
CA PHE A 13 -10.42 16.21 -8.17
C PHE A 13 -10.88 15.07 -9.07
N GLU A 14 -9.97 14.47 -9.83
CA GLU A 14 -10.25 13.28 -10.61
C GLU A 14 -10.73 12.13 -9.72
N THR A 15 -10.04 11.86 -8.61
CA THR A 15 -10.42 10.81 -7.65
C THR A 15 -11.82 11.04 -7.08
N ILE A 16 -12.08 12.23 -6.54
CA ILE A 16 -13.36 12.53 -5.85
C ILE A 16 -14.54 12.56 -6.82
N ARG A 17 -14.30 12.83 -8.11
CA ARG A 17 -15.34 12.82 -9.15
C ARG A 17 -15.71 11.43 -9.64
N GLN A 18 -14.92 10.39 -9.30
CA GLN A 18 -15.23 9.03 -9.70
C GLN A 18 -16.46 8.53 -8.93
N PRO A 19 -17.50 8.00 -9.60
CA PRO A 19 -18.70 7.49 -8.93
C PRO A 19 -18.40 6.43 -7.87
N ILE A 20 -17.41 5.56 -8.14
CA ILE A 20 -17.04 4.47 -7.23
C ILE A 20 -16.53 4.98 -5.87
N TYR A 21 -15.86 6.14 -5.85
CA TYR A 21 -15.40 6.77 -4.61
C TYR A 21 -16.59 7.14 -3.71
N GLY A 22 -17.60 7.80 -4.28
CA GLY A 22 -18.83 8.15 -3.55
C GLY A 22 -19.64 6.93 -3.11
N VAL A 23 -19.76 5.91 -3.98
CA VAL A 23 -20.47 4.66 -3.66
C VAL A 23 -19.81 3.92 -2.49
N LEU A 24 -18.48 3.82 -2.46
CA LEU A 24 -17.77 3.15 -1.37
C LEU A 24 -17.91 3.89 -0.03
N ILE A 25 -17.88 5.23 -0.03
CA ILE A 25 -18.14 6.02 1.19
C ILE A 25 -19.55 5.75 1.69
N PHE A 26 -20.55 5.81 0.81
CA PHE A 26 -21.95 5.56 1.18
C PHE A 26 -22.16 4.14 1.70
N LEU A 27 -21.58 3.14 1.05
CA LEU A 27 -21.60 1.75 1.53
C LEU A 27 -20.95 1.63 2.91
N THR A 28 -19.85 2.32 3.15
CA THR A 28 -19.16 2.31 4.44
C THR A 28 -20.04 2.93 5.53
N PHE A 29 -20.75 4.03 5.25
CA PHE A 29 -21.70 4.61 6.20
C PHE A 29 -22.79 3.62 6.57
N LEU A 30 -23.35 2.92 5.57
CA LEU A 30 -24.37 1.90 5.80
C LEU A 30 -23.85 0.80 6.72
N VAL A 31 -22.67 0.26 6.45
CA VAL A 31 -22.06 -0.79 7.29
C VAL A 31 -21.81 -0.28 8.71
N LEU A 32 -21.24 0.92 8.88
CA LEU A 32 -20.99 1.51 10.21
C LEU A 32 -22.27 1.72 11.02
N VAL A 33 -23.38 2.09 10.36
CA VAL A 33 -24.69 2.20 11.03
C VAL A 33 -25.24 0.83 11.40
N LEU A 34 -25.05 -0.18 10.55
CA LEU A 34 -25.42 -1.57 10.84
C LEU A 34 -24.56 -2.20 11.96
N ASP A 35 -23.34 -1.73 12.19
CA ASP A 35 -22.49 -2.23 13.28
C ASP A 35 -23.15 -2.00 14.66
N VAL A 36 -23.96 -0.95 14.83
CA VAL A 36 -24.68 -0.66 16.09
C VAL A 36 -25.60 -1.81 16.51
N PRO A 37 -26.62 -2.21 15.71
CA PRO A 37 -27.46 -3.35 16.08
C PRO A 37 -26.71 -4.68 16.06
N LEU A 38 -25.68 -4.86 15.21
CA LEU A 38 -24.92 -6.12 15.14
C LEU A 38 -24.04 -6.35 16.38
N SER A 39 -23.50 -5.29 16.96
CA SER A 39 -22.65 -5.37 18.15
C SER A 39 -23.40 -5.65 19.45
N GLY A 40 -24.74 -5.53 19.48
CA GLY A 40 -25.56 -5.85 20.65
C GLY A 40 -25.86 -7.33 20.87
N TRP A 41 -25.31 -8.22 20.04
CA TRP A 41 -25.52 -9.67 20.13
C TRP A 41 -24.32 -10.41 20.75
N THR A 42 -23.56 -9.78 21.65
CA THR A 42 -22.47 -10.48 22.35
C THR A 42 -22.99 -11.27 23.57
N MET A 43 -22.48 -12.48 23.75
CA MET A 43 -22.81 -13.33 24.90
C MET A 43 -21.89 -13.00 26.08
N GLY A 44 -22.15 -11.91 26.81
CA GLY A 44 -21.59 -11.68 28.14
C GLY A 44 -22.21 -12.60 29.21
N ALA A 45 -21.70 -12.63 30.44
CA ALA A 45 -22.24 -13.48 31.52
C ALA A 45 -23.16 -12.72 32.51
N GLY A 46 -23.12 -11.38 32.57
CA GLY A 46 -23.91 -10.58 33.52
C GLY A 46 -24.27 -9.16 33.05
N GLN A 47 -25.44 -8.63 33.45
CA GLN A 47 -26.09 -7.41 32.91
C GLN A 47 -25.18 -6.16 32.80
N ALA A 48 -24.27 -5.93 33.75
CA ALA A 48 -23.34 -4.80 33.72
C ALA A 48 -22.14 -5.04 32.79
N GLU A 49 -21.74 -6.28 32.60
CA GLU A 49 -20.62 -6.69 31.75
C GLU A 49 -21.00 -6.62 30.27
N TYR A 50 -22.26 -6.94 29.91
CA TYR A 50 -22.75 -6.82 28.52
C TYR A 50 -22.57 -5.40 27.96
N LYS A 51 -22.91 -4.35 28.72
CA LYS A 51 -22.77 -2.96 28.25
C LYS A 51 -21.35 -2.59 27.82
N LYS A 52 -20.34 -3.09 28.53
CA LYS A 52 -18.93 -2.81 28.21
C LYS A 52 -18.46 -3.68 27.04
N THR A 53 -18.81 -4.96 27.04
CA THR A 53 -18.42 -5.92 25.98
C THR A 53 -19.06 -5.59 24.63
N ASP A 54 -20.33 -5.20 24.61
CA ASP A 54 -21.04 -4.80 23.38
C ASP A 54 -20.43 -3.52 22.79
N GLN A 55 -20.11 -2.52 23.63
CA GLN A 55 -19.46 -1.29 23.19
C GLN A 55 -18.05 -1.57 22.66
N GLN A 56 -17.30 -2.47 23.30
CA GLN A 56 -16.00 -2.92 22.84
C GLN A 56 -16.09 -3.61 21.47
N MET A 57 -17.12 -4.45 21.26
CA MET A 57 -17.39 -5.06 19.97
C MET A 57 -17.73 -4.02 18.89
N LEU A 58 -18.57 -3.02 19.20
CA LEU A 58 -18.88 -1.91 18.29
C LEU A 58 -17.62 -1.17 17.83
N VAL A 59 -16.74 -0.83 18.77
CA VAL A 59 -15.49 -0.13 18.46
C VAL A 59 -14.56 -1.01 17.61
N ASN A 60 -14.47 -2.31 17.91
CA ASN A 60 -13.66 -3.26 17.15
C ASN A 60 -14.16 -3.43 15.70
N LEU A 61 -15.46 -3.65 15.53
CA LEU A 61 -16.10 -3.77 14.22
C LEU A 61 -15.95 -2.48 13.43
N GLY A 62 -16.26 -1.32 14.01
CA GLY A 62 -16.21 -0.06 13.27
C GLY A 62 -14.80 0.35 12.86
N LEU A 63 -13.79 0.16 13.72
CA LEU A 63 -12.39 0.41 13.32
C LEU A 63 -11.90 -0.59 12.25
N SER A 64 -12.35 -1.86 12.30
CA SER A 64 -12.09 -2.85 11.25
C SER A 64 -12.76 -2.45 9.93
N THR A 65 -14.02 -2.01 9.99
CA THR A 65 -14.78 -1.49 8.85
C THR A 65 -14.07 -0.28 8.22
N LEU A 66 -13.55 0.65 9.04
CA LEU A 66 -12.76 1.80 8.56
C LEU A 66 -11.47 1.36 7.84
N LEU A 67 -10.79 0.34 8.35
CA LEU A 67 -9.56 -0.17 7.74
C LEU A 67 -9.83 -0.87 6.41
N VAL A 68 -10.82 -1.78 6.38
CA VAL A 68 -11.18 -2.55 5.19
C VAL A 68 -11.75 -1.63 4.10
N SER A 69 -12.66 -0.72 4.45
CA SER A 69 -13.17 0.28 3.51
C SER A 69 -12.05 1.18 2.99
N GLY A 70 -11.15 1.66 3.85
CA GLY A 70 -9.99 2.45 3.46
C GLY A 70 -9.09 1.72 2.45
N LEU A 71 -8.84 0.43 2.65
CA LEU A 71 -8.13 -0.41 1.68
C LEU A 71 -8.87 -0.44 0.34
N LEU A 72 -10.18 -0.71 0.33
CA LEU A 72 -10.97 -0.78 -0.91
C LEU A 72 -10.97 0.57 -1.64
N VAL A 73 -11.27 1.67 -0.94
CA VAL A 73 -11.26 3.02 -1.54
C VAL A 73 -9.87 3.33 -2.10
N SER A 74 -8.79 2.98 -1.41
CA SER A 74 -7.42 3.21 -1.89
C SER A 74 -7.11 2.45 -3.17
N ALA A 75 -7.50 1.18 -3.25
CA ALA A 75 -7.24 0.32 -4.38
C ALA A 75 -8.04 0.74 -5.62
N PHE A 76 -9.34 1.01 -5.47
CA PHE A 76 -10.20 1.47 -6.56
C PHE A 76 -9.84 2.88 -7.06
N SER A 77 -9.53 3.80 -6.14
CA SER A 77 -9.15 5.18 -6.50
C SER A 77 -7.83 5.23 -7.26
N ALA A 78 -6.81 4.50 -6.80
CA ALA A 78 -5.51 4.46 -7.47
C ALA A 78 -5.59 3.79 -8.85
N ALA A 79 -6.36 2.70 -8.97
CA ALA A 79 -6.60 2.05 -10.26
C ALA A 79 -7.32 2.99 -11.23
N GLY A 80 -8.31 3.75 -10.75
CA GLY A 80 -9.05 4.72 -11.56
C GLY A 80 -8.17 5.85 -12.11
N VAL A 81 -7.27 6.41 -11.28
CA VAL A 81 -6.44 7.56 -11.66
C VAL A 81 -5.22 7.18 -12.51
N LEU A 82 -4.63 6.00 -12.31
CA LEU A 82 -3.40 5.63 -13.02
C LEU A 82 -3.60 4.54 -14.06
N SER A 83 -4.38 3.51 -13.77
CA SER A 83 -4.57 2.38 -14.70
C SER A 83 -5.42 2.78 -15.92
N ARG A 84 -6.48 3.58 -15.72
CA ARG A 84 -7.33 4.04 -16.84
C ARG A 84 -6.58 4.93 -17.82
N GLU A 85 -5.83 5.92 -17.33
CA GLU A 85 -5.04 6.78 -18.24
C GLU A 85 -4.01 5.98 -19.06
N ILE A 86 -3.50 4.90 -18.46
CA ILE A 86 -2.56 3.99 -19.09
C ILE A 86 -3.26 3.16 -20.18
N GLU A 87 -4.44 2.62 -19.90
CA GLU A 87 -5.25 1.81 -20.84
C GLU A 87 -5.76 2.67 -22.00
N ASP A 88 -6.23 3.89 -21.71
CA ASP A 88 -6.74 4.86 -22.68
C ASP A 88 -5.63 5.56 -23.50
N ARG A 89 -4.36 5.19 -23.28
CA ARG A 89 -3.16 5.79 -23.90
C ARG A 89 -2.98 7.30 -23.65
N THR A 90 -3.76 7.90 -22.76
CA THR A 90 -3.71 9.34 -22.48
C THR A 90 -2.44 9.74 -21.73
N VAL A 91 -1.80 8.82 -20.99
CA VAL A 91 -0.47 9.06 -20.37
C VAL A 91 0.58 9.47 -21.41
N LEU A 92 0.56 8.91 -22.61
CA LEU A 92 1.54 9.21 -23.67
C LEU A 92 1.47 10.68 -24.12
N THR A 93 0.30 11.31 -23.99
CA THR A 93 0.13 12.74 -24.31
C THR A 93 0.71 13.65 -23.22
N VAL A 94 0.73 13.22 -21.95
CA VAL A 94 1.32 14.00 -20.84
C VAL A 94 2.84 13.87 -20.82
N VAL A 95 3.38 12.72 -21.23
CA VAL A 95 4.84 12.48 -21.36
C VAL A 95 5.49 13.32 -22.47
N SER A 96 4.70 13.84 -23.42
CA SER A 96 5.19 14.79 -24.44
C SER A 96 5.58 16.15 -23.84
N LYS A 97 5.15 16.46 -22.61
CA LYS A 97 5.61 17.62 -21.84
C LYS A 97 6.76 17.18 -20.92
N PRO A 98 7.81 18.00 -20.72
CA PRO A 98 9.02 17.60 -20.01
C PRO A 98 8.78 17.54 -18.48
N VAL A 99 7.98 16.58 -18.01
CA VAL A 99 7.70 16.33 -16.60
C VAL A 99 8.50 15.11 -16.15
N PRO A 100 9.38 15.23 -15.14
CA PRO A 100 10.10 14.07 -14.64
C PRO A 100 9.12 13.05 -14.03
N ARG A 101 9.28 11.78 -14.40
CA ARG A 101 8.35 10.69 -14.05
C ARG A 101 8.14 10.52 -12.54
N ALA A 102 9.18 10.81 -11.74
CA ALA A 102 9.08 10.80 -10.28
C ALA A 102 8.05 11.82 -9.77
N VAL A 103 7.98 13.01 -10.38
CA VAL A 103 7.01 14.06 -10.03
C VAL A 103 5.59 13.67 -10.43
N LEU A 104 5.42 12.90 -11.51
CA LEU A 104 4.11 12.36 -11.89
C LEU A 104 3.59 11.37 -10.83
N VAL A 105 4.38 10.36 -10.47
CA VAL A 105 3.98 9.33 -9.50
C VAL A 105 3.76 9.93 -8.12
N LEU A 106 4.69 10.79 -7.65
CA LEU A 106 4.54 11.49 -6.37
C LEU A 106 3.34 12.43 -6.36
N GLY A 107 3.11 13.17 -7.45
CA GLY A 107 1.96 14.07 -7.57
C GLY A 107 0.65 13.30 -7.49
N LYS A 108 0.53 12.19 -8.23
CA LYS A 108 -0.65 11.32 -8.16
C LYS A 108 -0.85 10.70 -6.78
N TYR A 109 0.23 10.27 -6.12
CA TYR A 109 0.15 9.80 -4.75
C TYR A 109 -0.39 10.85 -3.80
N VAL A 110 0.15 12.06 -3.81
CA VAL A 110 -0.32 13.14 -2.93
C VAL A 110 -1.80 13.48 -3.20
N GLY A 111 -2.21 13.52 -4.47
CA GLY A 111 -3.62 13.77 -4.84
C GLY A 111 -4.58 12.69 -4.36
N VAL A 112 -4.25 11.41 -4.60
CA VAL A 112 -5.06 10.26 -4.15
C VAL A 112 -5.03 10.14 -2.63
N ALA A 113 -3.88 10.36 -1.98
CA ALA A 113 -3.74 10.36 -0.52
C ALA A 113 -4.61 11.44 0.13
N ALA A 114 -4.67 12.64 -0.43
CA ALA A 114 -5.57 13.70 0.05
C ALA A 114 -7.04 13.32 -0.14
N ALA A 115 -7.41 12.71 -1.27
CA ALA A 115 -8.77 12.23 -1.49
C ALA A 115 -9.13 11.11 -0.50
N LEU A 116 -8.20 10.21 -0.20
CA LEU A 116 -8.39 9.16 0.80
C LEU A 116 -8.51 9.72 2.21
N ALA A 117 -7.75 10.76 2.55
CA ALA A 117 -7.89 11.44 3.83
C ALA A 117 -9.28 12.04 4.00
N VAL A 118 -9.86 12.62 2.94
CA VAL A 118 -11.25 13.13 2.96
C VAL A 118 -12.27 11.98 3.11
N ALA A 119 -12.10 10.88 2.38
CA ALA A 119 -12.98 9.70 2.50
C ALA A 119 -12.92 9.13 3.92
N TYR A 120 -11.71 8.92 4.42
CA TYR A 120 -11.47 8.39 5.75
C TYR A 120 -12.04 9.34 6.80
N TYR A 121 -11.83 10.66 6.67
CA TYR A 121 -12.41 11.67 7.56
C TYR A 121 -13.95 11.56 7.61
N LEU A 122 -14.61 11.47 6.46
CA LEU A 122 -16.07 11.30 6.39
C LEU A 122 -16.55 10.02 7.10
N CYS A 123 -15.92 8.88 6.82
CA CYS A 123 -16.25 7.61 7.48
C CYS A 123 -15.94 7.66 8.98
N SER A 124 -14.89 8.38 9.37
CA SER A 124 -14.48 8.58 10.75
C SER A 124 -15.51 9.39 11.54
N LEU A 125 -16.14 10.40 10.93
CA LEU A 125 -17.23 11.15 11.53
C LEU A 125 -18.46 10.27 11.75
N ALA A 126 -18.84 9.48 10.74
CA ALA A 126 -19.94 8.52 10.87
C ALA A 126 -19.68 7.51 12.01
N PHE A 127 -18.45 6.99 12.09
CA PHE A 127 -18.05 6.08 13.17
C PHE A 127 -18.07 6.75 14.56
N LEU A 128 -17.63 8.00 14.70
CA LEU A 128 -17.71 8.71 15.98
C LEU A 128 -19.16 8.94 16.40
N MET A 129 -20.05 9.24 15.44
CA MET A 129 -21.49 9.34 15.71
C MET A 129 -22.06 8.00 16.18
N THR A 130 -21.69 6.87 15.57
CA THR A 130 -22.20 5.55 15.98
C THR A 130 -21.67 5.12 17.35
N VAL A 131 -20.38 5.36 17.64
CA VAL A 131 -19.79 5.09 18.96
C VAL A 131 -20.46 5.93 20.05
N ARG A 132 -20.73 7.21 19.76
CA ARG A 132 -21.41 8.11 20.70
C ARG A 132 -22.84 7.66 20.98
N HIS A 133 -23.57 7.25 19.94
CA HIS A 133 -24.90 6.71 20.09
C HIS A 133 -24.91 5.51 21.05
N GLY A 134 -23.89 4.66 20.93
CA GLY A 134 -23.66 3.50 21.77
C GLY A 134 -24.60 2.34 21.46
N VAL A 135 -24.27 1.16 21.97
CA VAL A 135 -25.11 -0.02 21.83
C VAL A 135 -26.26 0.02 22.84
N MET A 136 -27.43 -0.49 22.45
CA MET A 136 -28.62 -0.62 23.31
C MET A 136 -28.84 -2.07 23.71
N PRO A 137 -28.25 -2.54 24.82
CA PRO A 137 -28.45 -3.90 25.30
C PRO A 137 -29.79 -4.09 26.04
N THR A 138 -30.50 -3.01 26.40
CA THR A 138 -31.77 -3.11 27.11
C THR A 138 -32.81 -2.13 26.56
N VAL A 139 -34.08 -2.55 26.51
CA VAL A 139 -35.22 -1.72 26.06
C VAL A 139 -35.36 -0.39 26.84
N SER A 140 -34.81 -0.35 28.05
CA SER A 140 -34.81 0.83 28.93
C SER A 140 -33.77 1.90 28.57
N ASP A 141 -32.79 1.59 27.71
CA ASP A 141 -31.77 2.56 27.31
C ASP A 141 -32.36 3.59 26.31
N LYS A 142 -32.23 4.88 26.63
CA LYS A 142 -32.81 5.96 25.82
C LYS A 142 -31.99 6.17 24.54
N LEU A 143 -32.70 6.27 23.42
CA LEU A 143 -32.13 6.64 22.12
C LEU A 143 -31.46 8.01 22.17
N ASP A 144 -30.23 8.07 21.67
CA ASP A 144 -29.52 9.34 21.51
C ASP A 144 -30.05 10.08 20.27
N LEU A 145 -31.24 10.68 20.44
CA LEU A 145 -31.98 11.38 19.39
C LEU A 145 -31.17 12.48 18.69
N PRO A 146 -30.34 13.30 19.36
CA PRO A 146 -29.53 14.31 18.68
C PRO A 146 -28.61 13.72 17.61
N VAL A 147 -27.98 12.56 17.88
CA VAL A 147 -27.08 11.92 16.93
C VAL A 147 -27.84 11.43 15.71
N ILE A 148 -28.98 10.76 15.91
CA ILE A 148 -29.80 10.24 14.81
C ILE A 148 -30.33 11.39 13.97
N VAL A 149 -30.92 12.41 14.58
CA VAL A 149 -31.55 13.54 13.87
C VAL A 149 -30.49 14.36 13.14
N LEU A 150 -29.43 14.79 13.82
CA LEU A 150 -28.40 15.64 13.20
C LEU A 150 -27.56 14.87 12.18
N GLY A 151 -27.21 13.61 12.46
CA GLY A 151 -26.45 12.77 11.54
C GLY A 151 -27.23 12.43 10.27
N SER A 152 -28.48 11.96 10.41
CA SER A 152 -29.33 11.63 9.25
C SER A 152 -29.72 12.85 8.43
N SER A 153 -30.08 13.96 9.09
CA SER A 153 -30.41 15.21 8.39
C SER A 153 -29.19 15.78 7.66
N ALA A 154 -27.99 15.74 8.25
CA ALA A 154 -26.77 16.18 7.58
C ALA A 154 -26.42 15.30 6.37
N LEU A 155 -26.60 13.98 6.47
CA LEU A 155 -26.39 13.07 5.35
C LEU A 155 -27.36 13.33 4.19
N VAL A 156 -28.66 13.45 4.50
CA VAL A 156 -29.70 13.75 3.51
C VAL A 156 -29.45 15.12 2.89
N ALA A 157 -29.15 16.14 3.70
CA ALA A 157 -28.84 17.48 3.22
C ALA A 157 -27.60 17.51 2.32
N ALA A 158 -26.57 16.70 2.61
CA ALA A 158 -25.39 16.58 1.76
C ALA A 158 -25.72 15.98 0.38
N ILE A 159 -26.57 14.96 0.34
CA ILE A 159 -27.05 14.36 -0.91
C ILE A 159 -27.92 15.35 -1.68
N LEU A 160 -28.86 16.03 -1.02
CA LEU A 160 -29.71 17.05 -1.64
C LEU A 160 -28.90 18.23 -2.17
N ALA A 161 -27.89 18.70 -1.44
CA ALA A 161 -26.98 19.74 -1.90
C ALA A 161 -26.18 19.27 -3.13
N GLY A 162 -25.73 18.02 -3.15
CA GLY A 162 -25.09 17.42 -4.32
C GLY A 162 -26.01 17.36 -5.53
N LEU A 163 -27.27 16.94 -5.35
CA LEU A 163 -28.30 16.91 -6.39
C LEU A 163 -28.61 18.32 -6.90
N PHE A 164 -28.77 19.28 -6.01
CA PHE A 164 -28.99 20.69 -6.34
C PHE A 164 -27.83 21.25 -7.16
N CYS A 165 -26.59 21.07 -6.70
CA CYS A 165 -25.40 21.52 -7.42
C CYS A 165 -25.25 20.84 -8.79
N ASN A 166 -25.66 19.57 -8.90
CA ASN A 166 -25.65 18.86 -10.17
C ASN A 166 -26.71 19.41 -11.14
N TYR A 167 -27.93 19.67 -10.66
CA TYR A 167 -29.03 20.18 -11.50
C TYR A 167 -28.82 21.63 -11.95
N PHE A 168 -28.48 22.54 -11.02
CA PHE A 168 -28.39 23.98 -11.31
C PHE A 168 -27.05 24.42 -11.90
N PHE A 169 -25.94 23.86 -11.43
CA PHE A 169 -24.59 24.29 -11.83
C PHE A 169 -23.86 23.27 -12.71
N SER A 170 -24.50 22.14 -13.04
CA SER A 170 -23.90 21.04 -13.80
C SER A 170 -22.59 20.51 -13.18
N TRP A 171 -22.44 20.64 -11.86
CA TRP A 171 -21.29 20.10 -11.14
C TRP A 171 -21.37 18.57 -11.04
N ASN A 172 -20.24 17.90 -10.87
CA ASN A 172 -20.23 16.45 -10.67
C ASN A 172 -20.84 16.11 -9.29
N PHE A 173 -21.91 15.32 -9.30
CA PHE A 173 -22.67 14.92 -8.12
C PHE A 173 -21.79 14.35 -7.00
N ALA A 174 -20.92 13.37 -7.30
CA ALA A 174 -20.09 12.73 -6.28
C ALA A 174 -19.20 13.75 -5.57
N SER A 175 -18.55 14.64 -6.33
CA SER A 175 -17.68 15.66 -5.75
C SER A 175 -18.42 16.72 -4.93
N ALA A 176 -19.61 17.13 -5.38
CA ALA A 176 -20.44 18.09 -4.67
C ALA A 176 -21.00 17.49 -3.37
N SER A 177 -21.50 16.25 -3.42
CA SER A 177 -22.01 15.53 -2.25
C SER A 177 -20.92 15.26 -1.21
N VAL A 178 -19.71 14.88 -1.62
CA VAL A 178 -18.58 14.66 -0.71
C VAL A 178 -18.15 15.97 -0.05
N ALA A 179 -18.06 17.07 -0.82
CA ALA A 179 -17.70 18.37 -0.28
C ALA A 179 -18.77 18.90 0.70
N ALA A 180 -20.05 18.82 0.33
CA ALA A 180 -21.16 19.17 1.21
C ALA A 180 -21.19 18.29 2.46
N GLY A 181 -20.98 16.99 2.30
CA GLY A 181 -20.91 16.02 3.40
C GLY A 181 -19.80 16.34 4.39
N ALA A 182 -18.61 16.72 3.92
CA ALA A 182 -17.49 17.04 4.80
C ALA A 182 -17.81 18.25 5.70
N ILE A 183 -18.53 19.23 5.16
CA ILE A 183 -18.94 20.42 5.90
C ILE A 183 -20.11 20.10 6.83
N LEU A 184 -21.18 19.50 6.30
CA LEU A 184 -22.43 19.27 7.03
C LEU A 184 -22.29 18.21 8.13
N LEU A 185 -21.62 17.08 7.86
CA LEU A 185 -21.36 16.07 8.89
C LEU A 185 -20.34 16.56 9.92
N GLY A 186 -19.36 17.36 9.49
CA GLY A 186 -18.42 18.02 10.40
C GLY A 186 -19.12 18.98 11.35
N ALA A 187 -20.02 19.82 10.82
CA ALA A 187 -20.85 20.72 11.61
C ALA A 187 -21.81 19.96 12.54
N ALA A 188 -22.46 18.90 12.04
CA ALA A 188 -23.31 18.04 12.86
C ALA A 188 -22.50 17.42 14.01
N MET A 189 -21.30 16.92 13.75
CA MET A 189 -20.43 16.36 14.79
C MET A 189 -20.00 17.41 15.82
N ALA A 190 -19.72 18.65 15.39
CA ALA A 190 -19.36 19.74 16.30
C ALA A 190 -20.54 20.14 17.22
N VAL A 191 -21.77 20.17 16.69
CA VAL A 191 -22.98 20.40 17.50
C VAL A 191 -23.23 19.24 18.46
N ILE A 192 -23.14 18.01 17.94
CA ILE A 192 -23.26 16.79 18.73
C ILE A 192 -22.25 16.85 19.89
N ALA A 193 -20.99 17.22 19.68
CA ALA A 193 -19.97 17.32 20.73
C ALA A 193 -20.35 18.20 21.95
N VAL A 194 -21.35 19.09 21.81
CA VAL A 194 -21.86 19.97 22.89
C VAL A 194 -23.27 19.58 23.34
N VAL A 195 -24.06 18.85 22.54
CA VAL A 195 -25.46 18.51 22.84
C VAL A 195 -25.62 17.03 23.18
N GLY A 196 -25.80 16.69 24.45
CA GLY A 196 -25.99 15.33 24.96
C GLY A 196 -27.43 14.79 24.84
N LYS A 197 -27.63 13.60 25.41
CA LYS A 197 -28.91 12.87 25.41
C LYS A 197 -30.05 13.74 25.90
N GLY A 198 -31.11 13.87 25.09
CA GLY A 198 -32.29 14.68 25.42
C GLY A 198 -32.14 16.18 25.18
N TRP A 199 -31.26 16.61 24.25
CA TRP A 199 -31.05 18.01 23.87
C TRP A 199 -30.50 18.91 24.99
N GLN A 200 -29.75 18.32 25.94
CA GLN A 200 -29.10 19.09 27.00
C GLN A 200 -27.68 19.46 26.62
N ILE A 201 -27.22 20.64 27.06
CA ILE A 201 -25.85 21.10 26.82
C ILE A 201 -24.92 20.36 27.78
N VAL A 202 -23.91 19.69 27.24
CA VAL A 202 -22.93 18.86 27.94
C VAL A 202 -21.53 19.41 27.68
N SER A 203 -20.57 19.06 28.55
CA SER A 203 -19.17 19.44 28.35
C SER A 203 -18.64 18.91 27.01
N PHE A 204 -17.83 19.74 26.34
CA PHE A 204 -17.29 19.41 25.03
C PHE A 204 -16.53 18.08 25.07
N GLY A 205 -16.95 17.12 24.23
CA GLY A 205 -16.26 15.84 24.08
C GLY A 205 -16.49 14.84 25.21
N GLN A 206 -17.48 15.05 26.08
CA GLN A 206 -17.97 14.01 26.97
C GLN A 206 -18.43 12.82 26.10
N ASP A 207 -17.92 11.62 26.39
CA ASP A 207 -18.11 10.34 25.67
C ASP A 207 -17.20 10.06 24.45
N ILE A 208 -16.40 11.03 23.96
CA ILE A 208 -15.42 10.76 22.90
C ILE A 208 -14.04 10.57 23.54
N SER A 209 -13.60 9.31 23.62
CA SER A 209 -12.26 9.04 24.16
C SER A 209 -11.17 9.55 23.21
N LEU A 210 -10.23 10.33 23.75
CA LEU A 210 -9.07 10.79 22.99
C LEU A 210 -8.26 9.60 22.42
N GLU A 211 -8.27 8.47 23.12
CA GLU A 211 -7.64 7.22 22.69
C GLU A 211 -8.26 6.67 21.41
N LEU A 212 -9.57 6.78 21.23
CA LEU A 212 -10.24 6.38 19.99
C LEU A 212 -9.79 7.26 18.82
N LEU A 213 -9.68 8.57 19.04
CA LEU A 213 -9.19 9.49 18.01
C LEU A 213 -7.75 9.18 17.60
N LYS A 214 -6.88 8.83 18.57
CA LYS A 214 -5.51 8.37 18.28
C LYS A 214 -5.51 7.06 17.48
N ALA A 215 -6.37 6.10 17.81
CA ALA A 215 -6.51 4.85 17.07
C ALA A 215 -6.95 5.09 15.62
N MET A 216 -7.91 5.98 15.40
CA MET A 216 -8.37 6.36 14.06
C MET A 216 -7.26 7.07 13.27
N LEU A 217 -6.44 7.91 13.92
CA LEU A 217 -5.28 8.54 13.28
C LEU A 217 -4.24 7.51 12.84
N VAL A 218 -3.96 6.50 13.67
CA VAL A 218 -3.08 5.37 13.30
C VAL A 218 -3.68 4.57 12.14
N GLY A 219 -5.00 4.36 12.14
CA GLY A 219 -5.74 3.73 11.04
C GLY A 219 -5.57 4.50 9.71
N LEU A 220 -5.64 5.84 9.75
CA LEU A 220 -5.38 6.68 8.58
C LEU A 220 -3.98 6.45 8.01
N PHE A 221 -2.94 6.35 8.85
CA PHE A 221 -1.58 6.06 8.38
C PHE A 221 -1.51 4.72 7.63
N CYS A 222 -2.24 3.71 8.09
CA CYS A 222 -2.33 2.42 7.40
C CYS A 222 -3.00 2.55 6.01
N VAL A 223 -4.10 3.31 5.92
CA VAL A 223 -4.79 3.58 4.64
C VAL A 223 -3.88 4.33 3.66
N LEU A 224 -3.04 5.25 4.15
CA LEU A 224 -2.05 5.94 3.31
C LEU A 224 -0.93 5.01 2.80
N VAL A 225 -0.59 3.95 3.54
CA VAL A 225 0.30 2.89 3.06
C VAL A 225 -0.38 2.10 1.95
N PHE A 226 -1.66 1.72 2.10
CA PHE A 226 -2.39 1.04 1.01
C PHE A 226 -2.48 1.89 -0.25
N ALA A 227 -2.65 3.21 -0.12
CA ALA A 227 -2.60 4.14 -1.25
C ALA A 227 -1.28 4.05 -2.01
N ALA A 228 -0.15 3.94 -1.30
CA ALA A 228 1.18 3.83 -1.91
C ALA A 228 1.31 2.50 -2.67
N VAL A 229 0.86 1.40 -2.07
CA VAL A 229 0.83 0.07 -2.71
C VAL A 229 -0.02 0.09 -3.96
N ALA A 230 -1.23 0.65 -3.87
CA ALA A 230 -2.19 0.67 -4.96
C ALA A 230 -1.66 1.48 -6.15
N ILE A 231 -1.03 2.63 -5.90
CA ILE A 231 -0.41 3.44 -6.95
C ILE A 231 0.81 2.74 -7.55
N ALA A 232 1.69 2.17 -6.71
CA ALA A 232 2.84 1.43 -7.19
C ALA A 232 2.43 0.25 -8.07
N ALA A 233 1.40 -0.51 -7.68
CA ALA A 233 0.84 -1.60 -8.46
C ALA A 233 0.20 -1.12 -9.77
N SER A 234 -0.57 -0.01 -9.72
CA SER A 234 -1.24 0.58 -10.88
C SER A 234 -0.27 1.12 -11.95
N THR A 235 1.02 1.28 -11.64
CA THR A 235 2.02 1.67 -12.66
C THR A 235 2.21 0.61 -13.75
N ARG A 236 1.91 -0.66 -13.45
CA ARG A 236 2.16 -1.80 -14.35
C ARG A 236 0.99 -2.75 -14.51
N LEU A 237 0.16 -2.86 -13.49
CA LEU A 237 -0.90 -3.85 -13.42
C LEU A 237 -2.23 -3.19 -13.77
N GLY A 238 -3.14 -3.96 -14.37
CA GLY A 238 -4.52 -3.52 -14.62
C GLY A 238 -5.28 -3.30 -13.30
N TRP A 239 -6.48 -2.73 -13.41
CA TRP A 239 -7.31 -2.39 -12.24
C TRP A 239 -7.61 -3.60 -11.34
N PHE A 240 -7.98 -4.75 -11.92
CA PHE A 240 -8.31 -5.97 -11.17
C PHE A 240 -7.09 -6.54 -10.44
N LEU A 241 -5.93 -6.55 -11.11
CA LEU A 241 -4.70 -7.09 -10.53
C LEU A 241 -4.13 -6.16 -9.45
N THR A 242 -4.37 -4.85 -9.55
CA THR A 242 -4.04 -3.89 -8.49
C THR A 242 -4.80 -4.21 -7.19
N LEU A 243 -6.10 -4.53 -7.28
CA LEU A 243 -6.90 -4.94 -6.14
C LEU A 243 -6.34 -6.20 -5.47
N LEU A 244 -6.00 -7.22 -6.28
CA LEU A 244 -5.39 -8.45 -5.78
C LEU A 244 -4.05 -8.20 -5.08
N VAL A 245 -3.22 -7.30 -5.61
CA VAL A 245 -1.95 -6.93 -4.97
C VAL A 245 -2.19 -6.20 -3.64
N CYS A 246 -3.15 -5.27 -3.58
CA CYS A 246 -3.46 -4.56 -2.34
C CYS A 246 -3.98 -5.53 -1.26
N PHE A 247 -4.88 -6.43 -1.65
CA PHE A 247 -5.43 -7.44 -0.75
C PHE A 247 -4.37 -8.46 -0.31
N GLY A 248 -3.53 -8.94 -1.23
CA GLY A 248 -2.42 -9.83 -0.92
C GLY A 248 -1.37 -9.18 -0.01
N PHE A 249 -1.08 -7.89 -0.22
CA PHE A 249 -0.21 -7.10 0.66
C PHE A 249 -0.80 -6.98 2.06
N PHE A 250 -2.10 -6.70 2.18
CA PHE A 250 -2.81 -6.68 3.46
C PHE A 250 -2.72 -8.02 4.19
N LEU A 251 -3.11 -9.13 3.54
CA LEU A 251 -3.06 -10.45 4.16
C LEU A 251 -1.66 -10.81 4.62
N ALA A 252 -0.66 -10.56 3.77
CA ALA A 252 0.72 -10.90 4.12
C ALA A 252 1.29 -9.99 5.22
N GLY A 253 0.87 -8.73 5.30
CA GLY A 253 1.29 -7.84 6.38
C GLY A 253 0.57 -8.12 7.71
N SER A 254 -0.69 -8.58 7.67
CA SER A 254 -1.45 -9.03 8.85
C SER A 254 -0.90 -10.35 9.41
N MET A 255 -0.41 -11.23 8.52
CA MET A 255 0.23 -12.50 8.90
C MET A 255 1.72 -12.36 9.21
N SER A 256 2.31 -11.17 9.05
CA SER A 256 3.76 -10.93 9.18
C SER A 256 4.33 -11.41 10.53
N GLN A 257 3.63 -11.08 11.61
CA GLN A 257 4.04 -11.48 12.95
C GLN A 257 4.03 -13.01 13.10
N PHE A 258 2.96 -13.67 12.68
CA PHE A 258 2.84 -15.14 12.76
C PHE A 258 3.86 -15.87 11.88
N LEU A 259 4.12 -15.35 10.67
CA LEU A 259 5.06 -15.94 9.73
C LEU A 259 6.49 -15.80 10.22
N PHE A 260 6.95 -14.59 10.56
CA PHE A 260 8.37 -14.36 10.76
C PHE A 260 8.82 -14.41 12.22
N GLN A 261 7.94 -14.18 13.21
CA GLN A 261 8.36 -14.11 14.62
C GLN A 261 8.91 -15.46 15.13
N ARG A 262 8.33 -16.58 14.69
CA ARG A 262 8.80 -17.93 15.08
C ARG A 262 10.21 -18.24 14.56
N TRP A 263 10.53 -17.80 13.33
CA TRP A 263 11.82 -18.09 12.68
C TRP A 263 12.88 -17.00 12.90
N ALA A 264 12.49 -15.79 13.31
CA ALA A 264 13.39 -14.67 13.59
C ALA A 264 14.31 -14.91 14.81
N ALA A 265 13.91 -15.80 15.71
CA ALA A 265 14.75 -16.24 16.83
C ALA A 265 15.90 -17.14 16.37
N GLN A 266 15.69 -17.95 15.33
CA GLN A 266 16.61 -19.01 14.90
C GLN A 266 17.51 -18.61 13.74
N SER A 267 17.10 -17.65 12.89
CA SER A 267 17.89 -17.25 11.73
C SER A 267 17.99 -15.72 11.58
N PRO A 268 19.19 -15.18 11.27
CA PRO A 268 19.37 -13.76 11.01
C PRO A 268 18.66 -13.32 9.73
N LEU A 269 18.47 -14.24 8.77
CA LEU A 269 17.76 -13.98 7.52
C LEU A 269 16.27 -13.78 7.73
N ALA A 270 15.61 -14.58 8.60
CA ALA A 270 14.22 -14.34 8.97
C ALA A 270 14.05 -13.04 9.77
N ARG A 271 15.04 -12.66 10.58
CA ARG A 271 15.05 -11.38 11.29
C ARG A 271 15.18 -10.19 10.34
N ALA A 272 16.03 -10.30 9.33
CA ALA A 272 16.12 -9.30 8.27
C ALA A 272 14.81 -9.22 7.48
N ALA A 273 14.24 -10.35 7.08
CA ALA A 273 12.96 -10.42 6.37
C ALA A 273 11.81 -9.78 7.18
N TYR A 274 11.71 -10.05 8.48
CA TYR A 274 10.71 -9.44 9.36
C TYR A 274 10.80 -7.92 9.42
N ARG A 275 12.01 -7.35 9.35
CA ARG A 275 12.21 -5.90 9.37
C ARG A 275 11.92 -5.23 8.03
N VAL A 276 12.09 -5.96 6.92
CA VAL A 276 11.78 -5.47 5.57
C VAL A 276 10.29 -5.61 5.24
N TRP A 277 9.65 -6.65 5.75
CA TRP A 277 8.25 -6.92 5.47
C TRP A 277 7.31 -5.96 6.22
N PRO A 278 6.22 -5.48 5.60
CA PRO A 278 5.20 -4.70 6.32
C PRO A 278 4.63 -5.50 7.48
N ASN A 279 4.52 -4.86 8.65
CA ASN A 279 3.82 -5.42 9.80
C ASN A 279 2.60 -4.54 10.11
N PHE A 280 1.40 -5.04 9.77
CA PHE A 280 0.16 -4.30 10.00
C PHE A 280 -0.35 -4.38 11.44
N SER A 281 0.20 -5.28 12.28
CA SER A 281 -0.14 -5.34 13.70
C SER A 281 0.18 -4.03 14.42
N PHE A 282 1.17 -3.25 13.96
CA PHE A 282 1.48 -1.93 14.52
C PHE A 282 0.42 -0.86 14.24
N PHE A 283 -0.45 -1.07 13.26
CA PHE A 283 -1.54 -0.13 12.98
C PHE A 283 -2.84 -0.52 13.68
N TYR A 284 -2.91 -1.73 14.24
CA TYR A 284 -4.10 -2.27 14.88
C TYR A 284 -4.01 -2.09 16.40
N THR A 285 -4.62 -1.03 16.93
CA THR A 285 -4.51 -0.66 18.36
C THR A 285 -5.65 -1.18 19.23
N MET A 286 -6.44 -2.17 18.77
CA MET A 286 -7.60 -2.65 19.54
C MET A 286 -7.22 -3.20 20.89
N ASP A 287 -6.13 -3.97 20.98
CA ASP A 287 -5.73 -4.60 22.24
C ASP A 287 -5.50 -3.55 23.34
N ALA A 288 -4.96 -2.38 22.97
CA ALA A 288 -4.78 -1.26 23.89
C ALA A 288 -6.12 -0.63 24.30
N LEU A 289 -7.04 -0.44 23.34
CA LEU A 289 -8.37 0.11 23.60
C LEU A 289 -9.22 -0.82 24.49
N MET A 290 -9.20 -2.13 24.24
CA MET A 290 -9.95 -3.14 24.99
C MET A 290 -9.47 -3.26 26.43
N GLN A 291 -8.15 -3.09 26.65
CA GLN A 291 -7.54 -3.12 27.98
C GLN A 291 -7.51 -1.75 28.66
N GLU A 292 -8.19 -0.73 28.09
CA GLU A 292 -8.22 0.65 28.61
C GLU A 292 -6.82 1.24 28.85
N ARG A 293 -5.83 0.78 28.07
CA ARG A 293 -4.45 1.27 28.15
C ARG A 293 -4.32 2.55 27.34
N PRO A 294 -3.71 3.61 27.89
CA PRO A 294 -3.49 4.84 27.14
C PRO A 294 -2.52 4.56 25.98
N ILE A 295 -2.86 5.04 24.79
CA ILE A 295 -2.00 5.01 23.62
C ILE A 295 -1.05 6.21 23.74
N PRO A 296 0.26 5.98 23.99
CA PRO A 296 1.19 7.09 24.16
C PRO A 296 1.39 7.81 22.82
N LEU A 297 1.50 9.15 22.87
CA LEU A 297 1.71 9.96 21.66
C LEU A 297 2.99 9.55 20.91
N THR A 298 4.01 9.08 21.64
CA THR A 298 5.25 8.53 21.09
C THR A 298 4.98 7.32 20.18
N TYR A 299 4.03 6.45 20.54
CA TYR A 299 3.66 5.31 19.70
C TYR A 299 2.99 5.76 18.39
N VAL A 300 2.10 6.75 18.46
CA VAL A 300 1.45 7.35 17.28
C VAL A 300 2.49 8.01 16.36
N GLY A 301 3.47 8.72 16.93
CA GLY A 301 4.57 9.33 16.16
C GLY A 301 5.48 8.30 15.50
N LEU A 302 5.87 7.24 16.23
CA LEU A 302 6.72 6.17 15.69
C LEU A 302 6.01 5.35 14.61
N THR A 303 4.73 5.05 14.79
CA THR A 303 3.91 4.36 13.77
C THR A 303 3.71 5.24 12.53
N GLY A 304 3.52 6.56 12.70
CA GLY A 304 3.52 7.52 11.60
C GLY A 304 4.86 7.56 10.84
N GLY A 305 5.98 7.58 11.55
CA GLY A 305 7.32 7.50 10.95
C GLY A 305 7.54 6.19 10.19
N TYR A 306 7.09 5.07 10.75
CA TYR A 306 7.11 3.76 10.10
C TYR A 306 6.27 3.75 8.80
N ALA A 307 5.06 4.31 8.84
CA ALA A 307 4.19 4.45 7.68
C ALA A 307 4.86 5.28 6.58
N LEU A 308 5.47 6.41 6.93
CA LEU A 308 6.16 7.28 5.99
C LEU A 308 7.32 6.56 5.31
N CYS A 309 8.15 5.85 6.08
CA CYS A 309 9.23 5.04 5.53
C CYS A 309 8.72 3.96 4.56
N GLN A 310 7.62 3.29 4.90
CA GLN A 310 6.98 2.32 3.99
C GLN A 310 6.47 2.98 2.72
N ILE A 311 5.75 4.10 2.83
CA ILE A 311 5.23 4.86 1.69
C ILE A 311 6.37 5.23 0.74
N LEU A 312 7.47 5.79 1.27
CA LEU A 312 8.62 6.17 0.46
C LEU A 312 9.27 4.96 -0.22
N ALA A 313 9.42 3.83 0.48
CA ALA A 313 9.99 2.62 -0.08
C ALA A 313 9.12 2.03 -1.21
N ILE A 314 7.80 1.98 -1.01
CA ILE A 314 6.83 1.44 -1.97
C ILE A 314 6.73 2.35 -3.20
N LEU A 315 6.69 3.68 -2.99
CA LEU A 315 6.69 4.63 -4.10
C LEU A 315 8.02 4.61 -4.86
N ALA A 316 9.16 4.46 -4.18
CA ALA A 316 10.46 4.27 -4.84
C ALA A 316 10.48 3.02 -5.72
N LEU A 317 9.92 1.92 -5.23
CA LEU A 317 9.74 0.70 -6.00
C LEU A 317 8.80 0.94 -7.20
N GLY A 318 7.65 1.59 -7.01
CA GLY A 318 6.74 1.98 -8.08
C GLY A 318 7.39 2.85 -9.16
N MET A 319 8.19 3.85 -8.75
CA MET A 319 8.96 4.70 -9.66
C MET A 319 9.99 3.91 -10.46
N ALA A 320 10.71 2.98 -9.81
CA ALA A 320 11.67 2.13 -10.48
C ALA A 320 11.01 1.15 -11.47
N LEU A 321 9.83 0.65 -11.12
CA LEU A 321 9.03 -0.19 -12.00
C LEU A 321 8.54 0.60 -13.22
N PHE A 322 8.11 1.84 -13.04
CA PHE A 322 7.60 2.69 -14.11
C PHE A 322 8.67 3.02 -15.17
N GLN A 323 9.94 3.19 -14.78
CA GLN A 323 11.03 3.54 -15.71
C GLN A 323 11.23 2.55 -16.87
N ARG A 324 10.84 1.28 -16.72
CA ARG A 324 11.12 0.23 -17.72
C ARG A 324 10.13 0.13 -18.87
N ARG A 325 8.89 0.57 -18.67
CA ARG A 325 7.84 0.44 -19.68
C ARG A 325 8.15 1.24 -20.95
N GLU A 326 8.85 2.36 -20.83
CA GLU A 326 9.16 3.24 -21.97
C GLU A 326 10.42 2.82 -22.76
N LEU A 327 11.36 2.09 -22.15
CA LEU A 327 12.49 1.50 -22.89
C LEU A 327 12.00 0.46 -23.90
N GLU A 328 10.87 -0.19 -23.62
CA GLU A 328 10.26 -1.12 -24.56
C GLU A 328 9.59 -0.43 -25.75
N SER A 329 9.05 0.77 -25.56
CA SER A 329 8.37 1.54 -26.62
C SER A 329 9.29 2.30 -27.57
N VAL A 330 10.51 2.70 -27.14
CA VAL A 330 11.39 3.58 -27.93
C VAL A 330 12.55 2.84 -28.59
N THR A 331 13.11 1.79 -27.99
CA THR A 331 14.30 1.09 -28.53
C THR A 331 14.03 -0.29 -29.10
N GLY A 332 12.78 -0.76 -29.09
CA GLY A 332 12.49 -2.19 -29.15
C GLY A 332 12.96 -2.83 -27.85
N GLY A 333 12.01 -3.24 -27.02
CA GLY A 333 12.28 -3.70 -25.66
C GLY A 333 13.35 -4.76 -25.55
N ALA A 334 14.05 -4.73 -24.40
CA ALA A 334 14.82 -5.88 -23.98
C ALA A 334 13.88 -7.11 -23.99
N PRO A 335 14.31 -8.24 -24.56
CA PRO A 335 13.47 -9.43 -24.59
C PRO A 335 12.99 -9.79 -23.18
N LEU A 336 11.75 -10.29 -23.10
CA LEU A 336 11.02 -10.49 -21.85
C LEU A 336 11.87 -11.16 -20.75
N GLY A 337 12.69 -12.17 -21.11
CA GLY A 337 13.64 -12.80 -20.19
C GLY A 337 14.69 -11.84 -19.59
N VAL A 338 15.33 -10.98 -20.39
CA VAL A 338 16.33 -10.00 -19.92
C VAL A 338 15.67 -8.94 -19.04
N SER A 339 14.45 -8.54 -19.38
CA SER A 339 13.70 -7.54 -18.61
C SER A 339 13.33 -8.06 -17.21
N ILE A 340 12.89 -9.32 -17.10
CA ILE A 340 12.54 -9.97 -15.84
C ILE A 340 13.81 -10.15 -15.00
N LEU A 341 14.89 -10.68 -15.60
CA LEU A 341 16.17 -10.90 -14.94
C LEU A 341 16.72 -9.59 -14.35
N ALA A 342 16.73 -8.54 -15.16
CA ALA A 342 17.15 -7.21 -14.72
C ALA A 342 16.26 -6.66 -13.61
N GLY A 343 14.96 -6.98 -13.64
CA GLY A 343 13.96 -6.44 -12.71
C GLY A 343 14.14 -7.05 -11.33
N LEU A 344 14.25 -8.38 -11.29
CA LEU A 344 14.58 -9.15 -10.10
C LEU A 344 15.93 -8.73 -9.52
N GLY A 345 16.94 -8.53 -10.37
CA GLY A 345 18.27 -8.08 -9.93
C GLY A 345 18.27 -6.70 -9.28
N ARG A 346 17.53 -5.72 -9.84
CA ARG A 346 17.37 -4.40 -9.21
C ARG A 346 16.56 -4.48 -7.91
N ALA A 347 15.49 -5.26 -7.88
CA ALA A 347 14.71 -5.47 -6.66
C ALA A 347 15.58 -6.05 -5.53
N ALA A 348 16.43 -7.04 -5.84
CA ALA A 348 17.40 -7.59 -4.90
C ALA A 348 18.42 -6.55 -4.40
N GLY A 349 18.87 -5.64 -5.26
CA GLY A 349 19.77 -4.53 -4.88
C GLY A 349 19.10 -3.54 -3.91
N LEU A 350 17.82 -3.22 -4.12
CA LEU A 350 17.04 -2.38 -3.20
C LEU A 350 16.81 -3.07 -1.85
N VAL A 351 16.49 -4.37 -1.86
CA VAL A 351 16.34 -5.17 -0.64
C VAL A 351 17.65 -5.22 0.14
N CYS A 352 18.79 -5.35 -0.55
CA CYS A 352 20.12 -5.34 0.07
C CYS A 352 20.46 -3.97 0.67
N ALA A 353 20.19 -2.88 -0.06
CA ALA A 353 20.43 -1.52 0.44
C ALA A 353 19.53 -1.20 1.65
N PHE A 354 18.26 -1.62 1.60
CA PHE A 354 17.34 -1.46 2.71
C PHE A 354 17.74 -2.32 3.92
N ALA A 355 18.18 -3.56 3.69
CA ALA A 355 18.74 -4.42 4.75
C ALA A 355 19.98 -3.76 5.40
N GLY A 356 20.82 -3.09 4.62
CA GLY A 356 21.95 -2.30 5.13
C GLY A 356 21.53 -1.14 6.03
N LEU A 357 20.50 -0.37 5.65
CA LEU A 357 19.94 0.72 6.47
C LEU A 357 19.31 0.21 7.77
N VAL A 358 18.68 -0.96 7.70
CA VAL A 358 18.07 -1.63 8.86
C VAL A 358 19.13 -2.20 9.82
N VAL A 359 20.27 -2.64 9.31
CA VAL A 359 21.44 -3.03 10.13
C VAL A 359 22.08 -1.80 10.75
N PHE A 360 22.14 -0.69 10.01
CA PHE A 360 22.63 0.61 10.50
C PHE A 360 21.77 1.19 11.64
N SER A 361 20.44 1.02 11.61
CA SER A 361 19.54 1.59 12.63
C SER A 361 19.53 0.85 13.97
N GLY A 362 20.22 -0.28 14.10
CA GLY A 362 20.15 -1.18 15.26
C GLY A 362 21.28 -1.04 16.29
N PHE A 363 21.97 0.11 16.37
CA PHE A 363 23.24 0.33 17.09
C PHE A 363 23.56 -0.60 18.28
N GLN A 364 24.69 -1.32 18.16
CA GLN A 364 25.77 -1.42 19.16
C GLN A 364 27.13 -1.66 18.43
N GLY A 365 27.88 -0.59 18.12
CA GLY A 365 29.31 -0.68 17.71
C GLY A 365 29.70 -0.25 16.29
N LEU A 366 30.95 0.22 16.13
CA LEU A 366 31.56 0.76 14.89
C LEU A 366 31.58 -0.24 13.72
N ALA A 367 31.74 -1.53 14.01
CA ALA A 367 31.72 -2.58 13.00
C ALA A 367 30.34 -2.72 12.34
N SER A 368 29.25 -2.66 13.11
CA SER A 368 27.87 -2.79 12.58
C SER A 368 27.49 -1.64 11.65
N VAL A 369 28.02 -0.44 11.91
CA VAL A 369 27.87 0.74 11.06
C VAL A 369 28.63 0.55 9.74
N ALA A 370 29.87 0.05 9.80
CA ALA A 370 30.65 -0.25 8.59
C ALA A 370 30.00 -1.35 7.74
N TYR A 371 29.46 -2.40 8.36
CA TYR A 371 28.71 -3.45 7.67
C TYR A 371 27.40 -2.94 7.06
N GLY A 372 26.65 -2.11 7.78
CA GLY A 372 25.41 -1.49 7.29
C GLY A 372 25.66 -0.59 6.08
N LEU A 373 26.63 0.32 6.18
CA LEU A 373 27.04 1.20 5.07
C LEU A 373 27.61 0.40 3.89
N GLY A 374 28.36 -0.67 4.16
CA GLY A 374 28.86 -1.58 3.13
C GLY A 374 27.74 -2.27 2.37
N LEU A 375 26.69 -2.75 3.06
CA LEU A 375 25.51 -3.35 2.43
C LEU A 375 24.69 -2.33 1.62
N VAL A 376 24.57 -1.10 2.12
CA VAL A 376 23.96 0.00 1.35
C VAL A 376 24.76 0.25 0.07
N GLY A 377 26.08 0.40 0.17
CA GLY A 377 26.96 0.60 -0.98
C GLY A 377 26.85 -0.53 -2.00
N LEU A 378 26.89 -1.78 -1.53
CA LEU A 378 26.71 -2.96 -2.38
C LEU A 378 25.34 -2.99 -3.06
N GLY A 379 24.26 -2.67 -2.33
CA GLY A 379 22.92 -2.58 -2.89
C GLY A 379 22.79 -1.52 -3.98
N VAL A 380 23.42 -0.35 -3.80
CA VAL A 380 23.47 0.72 -4.82
C VAL A 380 24.29 0.29 -6.05
N VAL A 381 25.46 -0.31 -5.86
CA VAL A 381 26.28 -0.81 -6.98
C VAL A 381 25.52 -1.91 -7.74
N TRP A 382 24.86 -2.82 -7.02
CA TRP A 382 24.04 -3.89 -7.59
C TRP A 382 22.85 -3.34 -8.39
N TRP A 383 22.23 -2.26 -7.91
CA TRP A 383 21.16 -1.55 -8.61
C TRP A 383 21.62 -0.98 -9.96
N TYR A 384 22.77 -0.29 -9.98
CA TYR A 384 23.34 0.27 -11.20
C TYR A 384 23.79 -0.81 -12.18
N PHE A 385 24.42 -1.89 -11.69
CA PHE A 385 24.84 -3.02 -12.52
C PHE A 385 23.66 -3.63 -13.30
N TRP A 386 22.59 -4.00 -12.61
CA TRP A 386 21.39 -4.54 -13.26
C TRP A 386 20.65 -3.49 -14.09
N GLY A 387 20.94 -2.21 -13.86
CA GLY A 387 20.49 -1.14 -14.73
C GLY A 387 21.24 -1.01 -16.04
N TRP A 388 22.54 -1.26 -16.06
CA TRP A 388 23.34 -1.36 -17.28
C TRP A 388 23.06 -2.66 -18.05
N PHE A 389 22.82 -3.76 -17.34
CA PHE A 389 22.40 -5.03 -17.94
C PHE A 389 21.11 -4.89 -18.74
N GLY A 390 20.09 -4.22 -18.19
CA GLY A 390 18.85 -3.94 -18.91
C GLY A 390 18.97 -2.97 -20.09
N ARG A 391 20.11 -2.29 -20.27
CA ARG A 391 20.38 -1.39 -21.41
C ARG A 391 21.18 -2.08 -22.53
N GLY A 392 21.53 -3.36 -22.38
CA GLY A 392 22.23 -4.11 -23.43
C GLY A 392 23.75 -3.89 -23.49
N LEU A 393 24.40 -3.43 -22.40
CA LEU A 393 25.86 -3.24 -22.41
C LEU A 393 26.60 -4.59 -22.47
N LYS A 394 27.46 -4.77 -23.48
CA LYS A 394 28.20 -6.03 -23.73
C LYS A 394 28.92 -6.58 -22.50
N TRP A 395 29.63 -5.74 -21.75
CA TRP A 395 30.42 -6.19 -20.59
C TRP A 395 29.55 -6.74 -19.46
N THR A 396 28.33 -6.23 -19.28
CA THR A 396 27.39 -6.71 -18.25
C THR A 396 26.86 -8.11 -18.55
N TYR A 397 26.74 -8.48 -19.83
CA TYR A 397 26.38 -9.84 -20.23
C TYR A 397 27.46 -10.85 -19.83
N TYR A 398 28.74 -10.55 -20.14
CA TYR A 398 29.84 -11.44 -19.78
C TYR A 398 29.98 -11.58 -18.27
N LEU A 399 29.82 -10.48 -17.52
CA LEU A 399 29.87 -10.51 -16.06
C LEU A 399 28.71 -11.34 -15.49
N ALA A 400 27.48 -11.14 -15.97
CA ALA A 400 26.32 -11.94 -15.55
C ALA A 400 26.48 -13.43 -15.92
N LEU A 401 27.06 -13.75 -17.07
CA LEU A 401 27.33 -15.11 -17.51
C LEU A 401 28.39 -15.79 -16.63
N VAL A 402 29.48 -15.10 -16.29
CA VAL A 402 30.52 -15.61 -15.39
C VAL A 402 29.95 -15.85 -13.99
N VAL A 403 29.18 -14.91 -13.45
CA VAL A 403 28.58 -15.03 -12.10
C VAL A 403 27.56 -16.17 -12.04
N THR A 404 26.70 -16.30 -13.06
CA THR A 404 25.70 -17.39 -13.09
C THR A 404 26.34 -18.76 -13.33
N ALA A 405 27.37 -18.85 -14.18
CA ALA A 405 28.15 -20.07 -14.36
C ALA A 405 28.88 -20.48 -13.08
N ALA A 406 29.49 -19.53 -12.38
CA ALA A 406 30.14 -19.77 -11.09
C ALA A 406 29.13 -20.23 -10.02
N ALA A 407 27.92 -19.66 -9.99
CA ALA A 407 26.86 -20.09 -9.08
C ALA A 407 26.37 -21.52 -9.35
N VAL A 408 26.23 -21.90 -10.63
CA VAL A 408 25.87 -23.27 -11.02
C VAL A 408 26.97 -24.26 -10.64
N LEU A 409 28.24 -23.95 -10.97
CA LEU A 409 29.39 -24.79 -10.62
C LEU A 409 29.54 -24.94 -9.10
N GLY A 410 29.38 -23.85 -8.35
CA GLY A 410 29.39 -23.86 -6.88
C GLY A 410 28.24 -24.67 -6.28
N GLY A 411 27.04 -24.57 -6.85
CA GLY A 411 25.88 -25.38 -6.47
C GLY A 411 26.11 -26.88 -6.70
N VAL A 412 26.63 -27.25 -7.87
CA VAL A 412 26.99 -28.65 -8.20
C VAL A 412 28.07 -29.16 -7.26
N ALA A 413 29.13 -28.39 -7.01
CA ALA A 413 30.18 -28.77 -6.07
C ALA A 413 29.65 -28.95 -4.65
N ALA A 414 28.70 -28.12 -4.20
CA ALA A 414 28.06 -28.25 -2.89
C ALA A 414 27.19 -29.50 -2.79
N VAL A 415 26.42 -29.84 -3.84
CA VAL A 415 25.62 -31.07 -3.91
C VAL A 415 26.53 -32.30 -3.94
N VAL A 416 27.57 -32.31 -4.76
CA VAL A 416 28.55 -33.40 -4.84
C VAL A 416 29.28 -33.58 -3.50
N ARG A 417 29.69 -32.48 -2.85
CA ARG A 417 30.30 -32.53 -1.51
C ARG A 417 29.35 -33.09 -0.46
N SER A 418 28.05 -32.78 -0.55
CA SER A 418 27.03 -33.31 0.36
C SER A 418 26.74 -34.80 0.14
N LEU A 419 26.94 -35.31 -1.08
CA LEU A 419 26.84 -36.74 -1.39
C LEU A 419 28.08 -37.53 -0.94
N LEU A 420 29.27 -36.90 -0.96
CA LEU A 420 30.56 -37.53 -0.59
C LEU A 420 30.88 -37.49 0.92
N ARG A 421 30.30 -36.56 1.69
CA ARG A 421 30.51 -36.46 3.15
C ARG A 421 29.19 -36.12 3.87
N PRO A 422 28.47 -37.12 4.42
CA PRO A 422 27.17 -36.91 5.06
C PRO A 422 27.22 -36.14 6.39
N ASP A 423 28.41 -36.00 7.00
CA ASP A 423 28.56 -35.37 8.32
C ASP A 423 28.61 -33.84 8.30
N ALA A 424 28.83 -33.23 7.15
CA ALA A 424 28.83 -31.78 7.00
C ALA A 424 27.64 -31.36 6.14
N ARG A 425 26.50 -31.07 6.77
CA ARG A 425 25.29 -30.57 6.09
C ARG A 425 25.41 -29.05 5.85
N PRO A 426 25.79 -28.53 4.65
CA PRO A 426 25.21 -27.27 4.25
C PRO A 426 23.69 -27.48 4.12
N PRO A 427 22.84 -26.47 4.43
CA PRO A 427 21.40 -26.65 4.29
C PRO A 427 21.09 -26.92 2.81
N LEU A 428 20.64 -28.15 2.50
CA LEU A 428 20.30 -28.60 1.14
C LEU A 428 19.39 -27.60 0.39
N SER A 429 18.59 -26.82 1.12
CA SER A 429 17.74 -25.77 0.59
C SER A 429 18.52 -24.64 -0.11
N LEU A 430 19.62 -24.15 0.46
CA LEU A 430 20.39 -23.04 -0.14
C LEU A 430 21.15 -23.48 -1.39
N ALA A 431 21.72 -24.69 -1.36
CA ALA A 431 22.40 -25.26 -2.52
C ALA A 431 21.42 -25.51 -3.68
N GLY A 432 20.23 -26.04 -3.39
CA GLY A 432 19.17 -26.26 -4.38
C GLY A 432 18.62 -24.95 -4.98
N ILE A 433 18.43 -23.91 -4.16
CA ILE A 433 18.00 -22.59 -4.64
C ILE A 433 19.07 -21.95 -5.53
N ALA A 434 20.35 -22.02 -5.16
CA ALA A 434 21.45 -21.48 -5.97
C ALA A 434 21.58 -22.21 -7.31
N LEU A 435 21.39 -23.53 -7.33
CA LEU A 435 21.45 -24.35 -8.54
C LEU A 435 20.28 -24.05 -9.49
N THR A 436 19.06 -24.01 -8.97
CA THR A 436 17.85 -23.77 -9.76
C THR A 436 17.77 -22.33 -10.27
N ALA A 437 18.07 -21.34 -9.43
CA ALA A 437 18.10 -19.93 -9.82
C ALA A 437 19.26 -19.64 -10.79
N GLY A 438 20.44 -20.24 -10.54
CA GLY A 438 21.60 -20.15 -11.41
C GLY A 438 21.32 -20.74 -12.79
N ALA A 439 20.76 -21.96 -12.85
CA ALA A 439 20.41 -22.63 -14.10
C ALA A 439 19.35 -21.86 -14.89
N ALA A 440 18.32 -21.33 -14.22
CA ALA A 440 17.28 -20.51 -14.86
C ALA A 440 17.86 -19.21 -15.46
N CYS A 441 18.75 -18.52 -14.74
CA CYS A 441 19.43 -17.34 -15.26
C CYS A 441 20.33 -17.67 -16.45
N LEU A 442 21.04 -18.80 -16.39
CA LEU A 442 21.94 -19.26 -17.45
C LEU A 442 21.13 -19.60 -18.72
N LEU A 443 19.99 -20.27 -18.58
CA LEU A 443 19.05 -20.54 -19.67
C LEU A 443 18.58 -19.26 -20.36
N ILE A 444 18.19 -18.25 -19.59
CA ILE A 444 17.76 -16.94 -20.12
C ILE A 444 18.92 -16.22 -20.83
N LEU A 445 20.13 -16.29 -20.31
CA LEU A 445 21.32 -15.68 -20.91
C LEU A 445 21.77 -16.39 -22.20
N LEU A 446 21.51 -17.70 -22.34
CA LEU A 446 21.89 -18.46 -23.53
C LEU A 446 20.88 -18.38 -24.68
N LEU A 447 19.67 -17.87 -24.44
CA LEU A 447 18.66 -17.73 -25.48
C LEU A 447 19.16 -16.86 -26.66
N PRO A 448 18.87 -17.23 -27.91
CA PRO A 448 19.32 -16.47 -29.09
C PRO A 448 18.79 -15.03 -29.08
N VAL A 449 17.59 -14.81 -28.55
CA VAL A 449 16.97 -13.49 -28.44
C VAL A 449 17.75 -12.56 -27.50
N THR A 450 18.29 -13.09 -26.40
CA THR A 450 19.07 -12.31 -25.43
C THR A 450 20.45 -11.99 -25.98
N ARG A 451 21.11 -12.95 -26.63
CA ARG A 451 22.40 -12.73 -27.34
C ARG A 451 22.30 -11.70 -28.47
N HIS A 452 21.17 -11.65 -29.18
CA HIS A 452 20.91 -10.59 -30.17
C HIS A 452 20.74 -9.21 -29.52
N HIS A 453 20.08 -9.13 -28.37
CA HIS A 453 19.90 -7.85 -27.64
C HIS A 453 21.24 -7.25 -27.20
N PHE A 454 22.20 -8.07 -26.79
CA PHE A 454 23.56 -7.61 -26.42
C PHE A 454 24.51 -7.46 -27.62
N SER A 455 24.03 -7.58 -28.86
CA SER A 455 24.83 -7.48 -30.11
C SER A 455 26.03 -8.44 -30.18
N ILE A 456 25.84 -9.67 -29.66
CA ILE A 456 26.85 -10.73 -29.63
C ILE A 456 26.80 -11.60 -30.88
N LEU A 457 25.60 -11.78 -31.44
CA LEU A 457 25.41 -12.39 -32.76
C LEU A 457 25.22 -11.29 -33.81
N PRO A 458 25.92 -11.34 -34.96
CA PRO A 458 25.63 -10.43 -36.06
C PRO A 458 24.16 -10.58 -36.46
N ARG A 459 23.47 -9.47 -36.75
CA ARG A 459 22.15 -9.52 -37.40
C ARG A 459 22.35 -10.29 -38.70
N SER A 460 21.85 -11.52 -38.81
CA SER A 460 21.74 -12.14 -40.12
C SER A 460 20.87 -11.22 -40.97
N GLN A 461 21.43 -10.80 -42.11
CA GLN A 461 20.67 -10.05 -43.09
C GLN A 461 19.41 -10.86 -43.43
N ARG A 462 18.23 -10.30 -43.18
CA ARG A 462 17.01 -10.77 -43.84
C ARG A 462 17.18 -10.46 -45.32
N VAL A 463 17.68 -11.44 -46.06
CA VAL A 463 17.68 -11.45 -47.52
C VAL A 463 16.76 -12.61 -47.93
N HIS A 464 15.70 -12.22 -48.64
CA HIS A 464 14.74 -12.98 -49.46
C HIS A 464 13.32 -13.21 -48.92
N GLY A 465 12.37 -12.57 -49.62
CA GLY A 465 10.99 -13.03 -49.75
C GLY A 465 9.89 -11.98 -49.56
N ALA A 466 9.81 -10.98 -50.43
CA ALA A 466 8.55 -10.45 -51.01
C ALA A 466 8.79 -9.10 -51.73
N THR A 467 9.31 -9.19 -52.95
CA THR A 467 8.92 -8.28 -54.03
C THR A 467 7.48 -8.60 -54.47
N ALA A 468 6.80 -7.58 -55.02
CA ALA A 468 5.52 -7.61 -55.76
C ALA A 468 4.21 -7.46 -54.95
N SER A 469 3.71 -6.23 -54.84
CA SER A 469 2.56 -5.77 -55.62
C SER A 469 2.32 -4.27 -55.38
N ARG A 470 1.71 -3.65 -56.40
CA ARG A 470 1.50 -2.22 -56.62
C ARG A 470 0.75 -1.49 -55.52
#